data_AF-A0A3S4LJB3-F1
#
_entry.id   AF-A0A3S4LJB3-F1
#
_cell.length_a   1.000
_cell.length_b   1.000
_cell.length_c   1.000
_cell.angle_alpha   90.00
_cell.angle_beta   90.00
_cell.angle_gamma   90.00
#
_symmetry.space_group_name_H-M   'P 1'
#
loop_
_entity.id
_entity.type
_entity.pdbx_description
1 polymer ?
#
loop_
_entity_poly.entity_id
_entity_poly.type
_entity_poly.pdbx_seq_one_letter_code
_entity_poly.pdbx_strand_id
1 'polypeptide(L)'
;MYVAVKGGETAIARSWDLLAAARRGDEAVPELSIAQIRQQLRLAVARVMQEGSLYDEELAALALKQASGDSIEAVFLLRAFRTTLPRFGQTRPLNTAAMRVRRRVSGTFKDVPGGQILGPTADYTQRLLDFSLMEAAQKMELEQAAAPLPDALPGVLRLLDREA
;
A
#
# COMPACT_ATOMS: atom_id res chain seq x y z
N MET A 1 27.26 -27.22 -41.34
CA MET A 1 26.39 -28.14 -40.57
C MET A 1 26.08 -27.45 -39.25
N TYR A 2 24.81 -27.23 -38.89
CA TYR A 2 24.42 -26.69 -37.59
C TYR A 2 24.06 -27.86 -36.65
N VAL A 3 24.50 -27.79 -35.39
CA VAL A 3 24.24 -28.79 -34.36
C VAL A 3 23.57 -28.10 -33.18
N ALA A 4 22.53 -28.71 -32.62
CA ALA A 4 21.85 -28.17 -31.45
C ALA A 4 22.80 -28.19 -30.23
N VAL A 5 22.92 -27.05 -29.56
CA VAL A 5 23.70 -26.88 -28.32
C VAL A 5 22.78 -26.47 -27.18
N LYS A 6 23.12 -26.86 -25.95
CA LYS A 6 22.43 -26.40 -24.74
C LYS A 6 23.01 -25.05 -24.31
N GLY A 7 22.13 -24.13 -23.91
CA GLY A 7 22.54 -22.82 -23.36
C GLY A 7 21.45 -22.08 -22.58
N GLY A 8 20.20 -22.58 -22.60
CA GLY A 8 19.06 -21.89 -21.99
C GLY A 8 19.19 -21.69 -20.48
N GLU A 9 19.65 -22.70 -19.73
CA GLU A 9 19.82 -22.59 -18.27
C GLU A 9 20.86 -21.52 -17.91
N THR A 10 22.01 -21.51 -18.58
CA THR A 10 23.04 -20.48 -18.39
C THR A 10 22.51 -19.10 -18.75
N ALA A 11 21.73 -18.98 -19.84
CA ALA A 11 21.13 -17.72 -20.24
C ALA A 11 20.11 -17.21 -19.21
N ILE A 12 19.30 -18.10 -18.62
CA ILE A 12 18.35 -17.78 -17.55
C ILE A 12 19.09 -17.34 -16.28
N ALA A 13 20.12 -18.07 -15.85
CA ALA A 13 20.89 -17.69 -14.66
C ALA A 13 21.52 -16.30 -14.83
N ARG A 14 22.11 -16.02 -16.00
CA ARG A 14 22.67 -14.69 -16.32
C ARG A 14 21.61 -13.60 -16.40
N SER A 15 20.39 -13.91 -16.84
CA SER A 15 19.32 -12.91 -16.87
C SER A 15 18.89 -12.50 -15.45
N TRP A 16 18.94 -13.41 -14.47
CA TRP A 16 18.69 -13.08 -13.07
C TRP A 16 19.76 -12.15 -12.48
N ASP A 17 21.04 -12.40 -12.78
CA ASP A 17 22.14 -11.51 -12.38
C ASP A 17 21.94 -10.10 -12.94
N LEU A 18 21.59 -10.00 -14.23
CA LEU A 18 21.32 -8.72 -14.90
C LEU A 18 20.11 -8.01 -14.30
N LEU A 19 19.04 -8.74 -13.97
CA LEU A 19 17.86 -8.18 -13.31
C LEU A 19 18.19 -7.68 -11.90
N ALA A 20 19.01 -8.42 -11.15
CA ALA A 20 19.44 -8.02 -9.82
C ALA A 20 20.32 -6.76 -9.85
N ALA A 21 21.25 -6.67 -10.81
CA ALA A 21 22.06 -5.48 -11.03
C ALA A 21 21.20 -4.28 -11.46
N ALA A 22 20.26 -4.48 -12.38
CA ALA A 22 19.33 -3.44 -12.83
C ALA A 22 18.43 -2.94 -11.69
N ARG A 23 17.94 -3.84 -10.83
CA ARG A 23 17.19 -3.48 -9.61
C ARG A 23 18.03 -2.67 -8.63
N ARG A 24 19.31 -3.03 -8.44
CA ARG A 24 20.21 -2.30 -7.53
C ARG A 24 20.52 -0.89 -8.05
N GLY A 25 20.71 -0.74 -9.36
CA GLY A 25 21.06 0.54 -9.97
C GLY A 25 22.46 1.03 -9.56
N ASP A 26 22.67 2.34 -9.59
CA ASP A 26 23.93 2.98 -9.20
C ASP A 26 24.24 2.77 -7.71
N GLU A 27 25.42 2.25 -7.41
CA GLU A 27 25.87 1.98 -6.04
C GLU A 27 26.22 3.24 -5.25
N ALA A 28 26.47 4.37 -5.94
CA ALA A 28 26.62 5.68 -5.30
C ALA A 28 25.30 6.19 -4.69
N VAL A 29 24.15 5.69 -5.17
CA VAL A 29 22.84 5.97 -4.59
C VAL A 29 22.57 4.99 -3.45
N PRO A 30 22.16 5.46 -2.26
CA PRO A 30 21.77 4.58 -1.16
C PRO A 30 20.66 3.61 -1.57
N GLU A 31 20.82 2.34 -1.19
CA GLU A 31 19.81 1.32 -1.50
C GLU A 31 18.49 1.62 -0.78
N LEU A 32 17.36 1.41 -1.47
CA LEU A 32 16.03 1.51 -0.87
C LEU A 32 15.88 0.51 0.29
N SER A 33 15.61 1.02 1.48
CA SER A 33 15.26 0.21 2.64
C SER A 33 13.79 -0.20 2.62
N ILE A 34 13.48 -1.33 3.25
CA ILE A 34 12.09 -1.78 3.47
C ILE A 34 11.31 -0.73 4.26
N ALA A 35 11.94 -0.08 5.25
CA ALA A 35 11.33 0.96 6.05
C ALA A 35 10.90 2.17 5.20
N GLN A 36 11.75 2.63 4.26
CA GLN A 36 11.40 3.72 3.35
C GLN A 36 10.18 3.36 2.49
N ILE A 37 10.19 2.19 1.86
CA ILE A 37 9.08 1.74 1.01
C ILE A 37 7.79 1.64 1.83
N ARG A 38 7.85 0.98 2.99
CA ARG A 38 6.71 0.81 3.90
C ARG A 38 6.10 2.14 4.32
N GLN A 39 6.94 3.09 4.74
CA GLN A 39 6.48 4.34 5.35
C GLN A 39 6.10 5.41 4.32
N GLN A 40 6.82 5.48 3.19
CA GLN A 40 6.69 6.58 2.23
C GLN A 40 5.85 6.20 1.00
N LEU A 41 5.83 4.91 0.61
CA LEU A 41 5.07 4.39 -0.53
C LEU A 41 3.82 3.61 -0.09
N ARG A 42 3.21 4.01 1.03
CA ARG A 42 2.09 3.32 1.69
C ARG A 42 0.91 2.93 0.80
N LEU A 43 0.60 3.71 -0.24
CA LEU A 43 -0.50 3.39 -1.17
C LEU A 43 -0.17 2.19 -2.06
N ALA A 44 1.08 2.08 -2.52
CA ALA A 44 1.55 0.91 -3.26
C ALA A 44 1.57 -0.33 -2.36
N VAL A 45 2.06 -0.18 -1.12
CA VAL A 45 2.06 -1.25 -0.11
C VAL A 45 0.64 -1.74 0.17
N ALA A 46 -0.31 -0.82 0.37
CA ALA A 46 -1.72 -1.15 0.58
C ALA A 46 -2.33 -1.91 -0.62
N ARG A 47 -2.02 -1.49 -1.85
CA ARG A 47 -2.47 -2.17 -3.07
C ARG A 47 -1.94 -3.61 -3.13
N VAL A 48 -0.64 -3.79 -2.86
CA VAL A 48 0.00 -5.11 -2.87
C VAL A 48 -0.58 -6.03 -1.80
N MET A 49 -0.83 -5.53 -0.59
CA MET A 49 -1.49 -6.31 0.47
C MET A 49 -2.92 -6.73 0.06
N GLN A 50 -3.70 -5.81 -0.50
CA GLN A 50 -5.09 -6.07 -0.90
C GLN A 50 -5.18 -7.10 -2.01
N GLU A 51 -4.48 -6.89 -3.12
CA GLU A 51 -4.54 -7.78 -4.28
C GLU A 51 -3.77 -9.10 -4.03
N GLY A 52 -2.69 -9.05 -3.23
CA GLY A 52 -1.93 -10.21 -2.78
C GLY A 52 -2.65 -11.07 -1.72
N SER A 53 -3.75 -10.56 -1.14
CA SER A 53 -4.55 -11.24 -0.12
C SER A 53 -3.79 -11.64 1.15
N LEU A 54 -2.78 -10.85 1.53
CA LEU A 54 -1.98 -11.03 2.74
C LEU A 54 -1.73 -9.66 3.39
N TYR A 55 -2.24 -9.47 4.60
CA TYR A 55 -2.01 -8.26 5.38
C TYR A 55 -0.69 -8.37 6.14
N ASP A 56 0.38 -7.88 5.53
CA ASP A 56 1.70 -7.70 6.13
C ASP A 56 2.44 -6.58 5.38
N GLU A 57 2.66 -5.45 6.04
CA GLU A 57 3.24 -4.28 5.41
C GLU A 57 4.72 -4.45 5.06
N GLU A 58 5.47 -5.25 5.84
CA GLU A 58 6.90 -5.48 5.60
C GLU A 58 7.10 -6.43 4.43
N LEU A 59 6.30 -7.50 4.34
CA LEU A 59 6.33 -8.43 3.20
C LEU A 59 5.85 -7.77 1.90
N ALA A 60 4.82 -6.92 1.97
CA ALA A 60 4.38 -6.16 0.79
C ALA A 60 5.45 -5.16 0.33
N ALA A 61 6.13 -4.49 1.26
CA ALA A 61 7.27 -3.63 0.93
C ALA A 61 8.46 -4.41 0.36
N LEU A 62 8.73 -5.62 0.88
CA LEU A 62 9.73 -6.53 0.32
C LEU A 62 9.39 -6.95 -1.10
N ALA A 63 8.14 -7.34 -1.36
CA ALA A 63 7.68 -7.71 -2.69
C ALA A 63 7.83 -6.55 -3.68
N LEU A 64 7.48 -5.32 -3.28
CA LEU A 64 7.71 -4.12 -4.09
C LEU A 64 9.18 -3.87 -4.37
N LYS A 65 10.05 -4.03 -3.36
CA LYS A 65 11.50 -3.90 -3.54
C LYS A 65 12.02 -4.94 -4.53
N GLN A 66 11.62 -6.20 -4.37
CA GLN A 66 12.03 -7.31 -5.22
C GLN A 66 11.59 -7.12 -6.68
N ALA A 67 10.38 -6.60 -6.89
CA ALA A 67 9.79 -6.31 -8.19
C ALA A 67 10.25 -4.99 -8.81
N SER A 68 11.25 -4.30 -8.23
CA SER A 68 11.72 -2.99 -8.71
C SER A 68 10.59 -1.95 -8.82
N GLY A 69 9.58 -2.03 -7.94
CA GLY A 69 8.41 -1.16 -7.94
C GLY A 69 7.24 -1.60 -8.84
N ASP A 70 7.36 -2.67 -9.62
CA ASP A 70 6.24 -3.22 -10.38
C ASP A 70 5.19 -3.83 -9.43
N SER A 71 4.04 -3.14 -9.32
CA SER A 71 2.96 -3.57 -8.43
C SER A 71 2.31 -4.89 -8.84
N ILE A 72 2.26 -5.22 -10.14
CA ILE A 72 1.62 -6.46 -10.62
C ILE A 72 2.49 -7.66 -10.23
N GLU A 73 3.80 -7.55 -10.46
CA GLU A 73 4.76 -8.59 -10.06
C GLU A 73 4.85 -8.70 -8.53
N ALA A 74 4.86 -7.57 -7.80
CA ALA A 74 4.86 -7.59 -6.34
C ALA A 74 3.61 -8.30 -5.76
N VAL A 75 2.43 -8.08 -6.34
CA VAL A 75 1.21 -8.81 -6.00
C VAL A 75 1.36 -10.31 -6.25
N PHE A 76 1.94 -10.68 -7.39
CA PHE A 76 2.16 -12.08 -7.73
C PHE A 76 3.11 -12.76 -6.73
N LEU A 77 4.23 -12.10 -6.39
CA LEU A 77 5.19 -12.57 -5.39
C LEU A 77 4.52 -12.78 -4.03
N LEU A 78 3.76 -11.79 -3.53
CA LEU A 78 3.10 -11.89 -2.22
C LEU A 78 2.04 -13.00 -2.20
N ARG A 79 1.28 -13.14 -3.30
CA ARG A 79 0.26 -14.18 -3.45
C ARG A 79 0.88 -15.57 -3.56
N ALA A 80 2.02 -15.71 -4.23
CA ALA A 80 2.79 -16.94 -4.27
C ALA A 80 3.35 -17.29 -2.88
N PHE A 81 3.91 -16.32 -2.16
CA PHE A 81 4.39 -16.55 -0.79
C PHE A 81 3.28 -17.03 0.14
N ARG A 82 2.09 -16.43 0.04
CA ARG A 82 0.91 -16.84 0.83
C ARG A 82 0.55 -18.32 0.67
N THR A 83 0.79 -18.96 -0.48
CA THR A 83 0.48 -20.40 -0.66
C THR A 83 1.42 -21.31 0.12
N THR A 84 2.59 -20.80 0.52
CA THR A 84 3.57 -21.54 1.33
C THR A 84 3.24 -21.49 2.83
N LEU A 85 2.33 -20.61 3.26
CA LEU A 85 2.01 -20.40 4.67
C LEU A 85 0.92 -21.36 5.18
N PRO A 86 1.09 -21.94 6.37
CA PRO A 86 0.03 -22.72 7.02
C PRO A 86 -1.13 -21.82 7.46
N ARG A 87 -2.35 -22.34 7.40
CA ARG A 87 -3.53 -21.64 7.92
C ARG A 87 -3.78 -22.04 9.37
N PHE A 88 -3.39 -21.18 10.32
CA PHE A 88 -3.56 -21.45 11.75
C PHE A 88 -5.02 -21.36 12.25
N GLY A 89 -5.87 -20.59 11.57
CA GLY A 89 -7.25 -20.42 12.00
C GLY A 89 -8.06 -19.45 11.15
N GLN A 90 -9.19 -19.04 11.72
CA GLN A 90 -10.11 -18.06 11.14
C GLN A 90 -10.42 -17.00 12.19
N THR A 91 -10.57 -15.75 11.75
CA THR A 91 -10.95 -14.65 12.63
C THR A 91 -12.46 -14.60 12.82
N ARG A 92 -12.91 -13.88 13.85
CA ARG A 92 -14.32 -13.47 13.94
C ARG A 92 -14.60 -12.40 12.88
N PRO A 93 -15.86 -12.27 12.41
CA PRO A 93 -16.24 -11.16 11.55
C PRO A 93 -15.85 -9.80 12.15
N LEU A 94 -15.35 -8.90 11.31
CA LEU A 94 -14.96 -7.55 11.75
C LEU A 94 -16.20 -6.71 12.06
N ASN A 95 -16.22 -6.06 13.22
CA ASN A 95 -17.22 -5.05 13.56
C ASN A 95 -16.74 -3.66 13.10
N THR A 96 -17.09 -3.28 11.86
CA THR A 96 -16.70 -1.98 11.29
C THR A 96 -17.36 -0.79 11.97
N ALA A 97 -18.42 -0.98 12.77
CA ALA A 97 -19.03 0.09 13.54
C ALA A 97 -18.16 0.55 14.73
N ALA A 98 -17.19 -0.26 15.16
CA ALA A 98 -16.21 0.07 16.19
C ALA A 98 -14.86 0.53 15.61
N MET A 99 -14.83 0.90 14.32
CA MET A 99 -13.61 1.36 13.66
C MET A 99 -13.12 2.67 14.28
N ARG A 100 -11.82 2.75 14.58
CA ARG A 100 -11.15 4.04 14.85
C ARG A 100 -10.99 4.78 13.53
N VAL A 101 -11.92 5.68 13.26
CA VAL A 101 -12.04 6.35 11.97
C VAL A 101 -10.86 7.30 11.73
N ARG A 102 -10.19 7.13 10.58
CA ARG A 102 -9.24 8.14 10.03
C ARG A 102 -9.87 9.00 8.94
N ARG A 103 -10.86 8.48 8.25
CA ARG A 103 -11.62 9.13 7.17
C ARG A 103 -13.03 8.57 7.13
N ARG A 104 -14.02 9.44 6.99
CA ARG A 104 -15.44 9.12 6.84
C ARG A 104 -16.11 10.18 5.98
N VAL A 105 -16.56 9.79 4.81
CA VAL A 105 -17.26 10.69 3.89
C VAL A 105 -18.55 10.05 3.39
N SER A 106 -19.60 10.84 3.23
CA SER A 106 -20.86 10.46 2.58
C SER A 106 -21.15 11.41 1.43
N GLY A 107 -21.38 10.87 0.23
CA GLY A 107 -21.83 11.63 -0.93
C GLY A 107 -23.35 11.80 -1.01
N THR A 108 -24.11 11.14 -0.13
CA THR A 108 -25.58 11.12 -0.16
C THR A 108 -26.18 12.30 0.60
N PHE A 109 -25.59 12.64 1.75
CA PHE A 109 -26.05 13.74 2.60
C PHE A 109 -24.94 14.76 2.77
N LYS A 110 -25.32 16.04 2.79
CA LYS A 110 -24.41 17.13 3.13
C LYS A 110 -23.80 16.90 4.53
N ASP A 111 -24.68 16.69 5.51
CA ASP A 111 -24.31 16.48 6.91
C ASP A 111 -24.74 15.09 7.37
N VAL A 112 -23.90 14.45 8.17
CA VAL A 112 -24.13 13.13 8.76
C VAL A 112 -23.82 13.18 10.25
N PRO A 113 -24.48 12.39 11.12
CA PRO A 113 -24.13 12.33 12.54
C PRO A 113 -22.64 12.07 12.74
N GLY A 114 -21.99 12.92 13.55
CA GLY A 114 -20.54 12.91 13.77
C GLY A 114 -19.70 13.53 12.65
N GLY A 115 -20.32 14.11 11.63
CA GLY A 115 -19.67 14.95 10.61
C GLY A 115 -18.96 14.20 9.48
N GLN A 116 -18.56 14.98 8.48
CA GLN A 116 -17.70 14.54 7.37
C GLN A 116 -16.24 14.68 7.81
N ILE A 117 -15.46 13.61 7.73
CA ILE A 117 -14.06 13.55 8.14
C ILE A 117 -13.22 13.21 6.91
N LEU A 118 -12.54 14.20 6.33
CA LEU A 118 -11.75 14.00 5.12
C LEU A 118 -10.51 13.13 5.37
N GLY A 119 -9.84 13.31 6.51
CA GLY A 119 -8.57 12.65 6.78
C GLY A 119 -7.50 12.94 5.72
N PRO A 120 -6.41 12.14 5.68
CA PRO A 120 -5.37 12.29 4.66
C PRO A 120 -5.90 11.88 3.27
N THR A 121 -6.08 12.84 2.35
CA THR A 121 -6.60 12.60 1.01
C THR A 121 -5.99 13.51 -0.05
N ALA A 122 -6.02 13.06 -1.31
CA ALA A 122 -5.64 13.83 -2.49
C ALA A 122 -6.85 14.38 -3.28
N ASP A 123 -8.08 14.18 -2.81
CA ASP A 123 -9.30 14.49 -3.59
C ASP A 123 -9.34 15.94 -4.10
N TYR A 124 -8.89 16.88 -3.26
CA TYR A 124 -8.97 18.33 -3.51
C TYR A 124 -7.63 18.97 -3.89
N THR A 125 -6.58 18.17 -4.14
CA THR A 125 -5.28 18.73 -4.55
C THR A 125 -5.31 19.17 -6.01
N GLN A 126 -4.49 20.15 -6.39
CA GLN A 126 -4.21 20.41 -7.80
C GLN A 126 -3.23 19.35 -8.30
N ARG A 127 -3.50 18.74 -9.46
CA ARG A 127 -2.70 17.63 -10.00
C ARG A 127 -1.48 18.19 -10.76
N LEU A 128 -0.65 18.93 -10.03
CA LEU A 128 0.59 19.53 -10.51
C LEU A 128 1.78 18.81 -9.88
N LEU A 129 2.88 18.68 -10.61
CA LEU A 129 4.11 18.13 -10.05
C LEU A 129 4.66 19.10 -9.00
N ASP A 130 4.94 18.58 -7.82
CA ASP A 130 5.53 19.32 -6.71
C ASP A 130 7.05 19.17 -6.75
N PHE A 131 7.73 20.16 -7.34
CA PHE A 131 9.19 20.18 -7.44
C PHE A 131 9.90 20.36 -6.10
N SER A 132 9.20 20.81 -5.05
CA SER A 132 9.81 20.96 -3.71
C SER A 132 10.21 19.62 -3.10
N LEU A 133 9.60 18.51 -3.55
CA LEU A 133 9.93 17.15 -3.11
C LEU A 133 11.27 16.62 -3.63
N MET A 134 11.94 17.35 -4.53
CA MET A 134 13.32 17.05 -4.95
C MET A 134 14.37 17.53 -3.94
N GLU A 135 13.98 18.40 -3.01
CA GLU A 135 14.84 18.90 -1.93
C GLU A 135 14.66 18.08 -0.63
N ALA A 136 15.57 18.25 0.33
CA ALA A 136 15.49 17.54 1.60
C ALA A 136 14.23 17.95 2.39
N ALA A 137 13.52 16.97 2.94
CA ALA A 137 12.27 17.18 3.64
C ALA A 137 12.41 18.11 4.85
N GLN A 138 11.59 19.16 4.89
CA GLN A 138 11.36 19.93 6.11
C GLN A 138 10.40 19.17 7.03
N LYS A 139 10.69 19.17 8.34
CA LYS A 139 9.77 18.61 9.33
C LYS A 139 8.49 19.44 9.34
N MET A 140 7.38 18.85 8.91
CA MET A 140 6.07 19.46 9.03
C MET A 140 5.50 19.18 10.43
N GLU A 141 5.18 20.23 11.16
CA GLU A 141 4.38 20.13 12.38
C GLU A 141 2.91 20.12 11.99
N LEU A 142 2.19 19.10 12.43
CA LEU A 142 0.75 19.02 12.28
C LEU A 142 0.11 19.62 13.53
N GLU A 143 -0.77 20.60 13.32
CA GLU A 143 -1.64 21.06 14.37
C GLU A 143 -2.56 19.91 14.81
N GLN A 144 -2.55 19.61 16.11
CA GLN A 144 -3.42 18.56 16.64
C GLN A 144 -4.85 19.07 16.71
N ALA A 145 -5.80 18.21 16.40
CA ALA A 145 -7.22 18.55 16.55
C ALA A 145 -7.52 18.90 18.01
N ALA A 146 -8.25 20.00 18.21
CA ALA A 146 -8.60 20.51 19.54
C ALA A 146 -9.44 19.52 20.37
N ALA A 147 -10.17 18.61 19.72
CA ALA A 147 -10.96 17.58 20.37
C ALA A 147 -10.86 16.24 19.61
N PRO A 148 -10.93 15.10 20.32
CA PRO A 148 -11.01 13.79 19.69
C PRO A 148 -12.32 13.62 18.91
N LEU A 149 -12.30 12.69 17.95
CA LEU A 149 -13.53 12.29 17.26
C LEU A 149 -14.51 11.61 18.22
N PRO A 150 -15.83 11.68 17.95
CA PRO A 150 -16.82 10.93 18.72
C PRO A 150 -16.54 9.42 18.71
N ASP A 151 -16.77 8.76 19.84
CA ASP A 151 -16.56 7.31 20.00
C ASP A 151 -17.46 6.46 19.09
N ALA A 152 -18.62 7.00 18.71
CA ALA A 152 -19.59 6.32 17.87
C ALA A 152 -19.89 7.15 16.61
N LEU A 153 -19.59 6.57 15.45
CA LEU A 153 -19.89 7.13 14.14
C LEU A 153 -20.82 6.16 13.39
N PRO A 154 -22.15 6.35 13.46
CA PRO A 154 -23.08 5.41 12.84
C PRO A 154 -22.90 5.39 11.32
N GLY A 155 -23.05 4.19 10.74
CA GLY A 155 -23.07 4.01 9.30
C GLY A 155 -24.30 4.68 8.68
N VAL A 156 -24.10 5.34 7.54
CA VAL A 156 -25.17 6.10 6.86
C VAL A 156 -26.34 5.22 6.46
N LEU A 157 -26.08 3.98 6.02
CA LEU A 157 -27.13 3.01 5.69
C LEU A 157 -28.06 2.73 6.87
N ARG A 158 -27.52 2.64 8.10
CA ARG A 158 -28.37 2.44 9.30
C ARG A 158 -29.27 3.63 9.62
N LEU A 159 -28.94 4.83 9.12
CA LEU A 159 -29.81 5.99 9.26
C LEU A 159 -30.97 5.89 8.28
N LEU A 160 -30.67 5.53 7.02
CA LEU A 160 -31.67 5.28 5.99
C LEU A 160 -32.64 4.17 6.38
N ASP A 161 -32.15 3.06 6.94
CA ASP A 161 -32.97 1.93 7.40
C ASP A 161 -33.97 2.31 8.51
N ARG A 162 -33.74 3.43 9.23
CA ARG A 162 -34.65 3.91 10.29
C ARG A 162 -35.73 4.86 9.77
N GLU A 163 -35.57 5.37 8.56
CA GLU A 163 -36.52 6.27 7.90
C GLU A 163 -37.51 5.52 7.00
N ALA A 164 -37.22 4.25 6.67
CA ALA A 164 -38.08 3.33 5.93
C ALA A 164 -39.08 2.61 6.85
#